data_AF-A0A081AQ89-F1
#
_entry.id   AF-A0A081AQ89-F1
#
_cell.length_a   1.000
_cell.length_b   1.000
_cell.length_c   1.000
_cell.angle_alpha   90.00
_cell.angle_beta   90.00
_cell.angle_gamma   90.00
#
_symmetry.space_group_name_H-M   'P 1'
#
loop_
_entity.id
_entity.type
_entity.pdbx_description
1 polymer ?
#
loop_
_entity_poly.entity_id
_entity_poly.type
_entity_poly.pdbx_seq_one_letter_code
_entity_poly.pdbx_strand_id
1 'polypeptide(L)'
;MSTPEPHFNDDVEHRLMLHPPTGKFIQVPVDHRAGAASPPSSPVDESICKYKGSRCTNPRSLKRNGELHNLCEYHRTKANANQGRFDAKLRQRRDHDPNSSEAADLPEPIRTSEDSRTPPLNEWEAELLLKTIQDGA
;
A
#
# COMPACT_ATOMS: atom_id res chain seq x y z
N MET A 1 -45.67 -24.37 18.41
CA MET A 1 -45.37 -22.98 18.03
C MET A 1 -43.86 -22.79 18.15
N SER A 2 -43.23 -22.17 17.14
CA SER A 2 -41.90 -21.53 17.16
C SER A 2 -40.68 -22.48 17.17
N THR A 3 -39.64 -22.40 16.34
CA THR A 3 -39.17 -21.56 15.20
C THR A 3 -38.06 -22.40 14.53
N PRO A 4 -37.92 -22.47 13.19
CA PRO A 4 -36.73 -23.10 12.59
C PRO A 4 -35.50 -22.22 12.81
N GLU A 5 -34.44 -22.81 13.36
CA GLU A 5 -33.13 -22.19 13.58
C GLU A 5 -32.49 -21.79 12.24
N PRO A 6 -31.74 -20.68 12.18
CA PRO A 6 -31.07 -20.27 10.95
C PRO A 6 -29.90 -21.23 10.68
N HIS A 7 -30.06 -22.08 9.66
CA HIS A 7 -28.98 -22.87 9.08
C HIS A 7 -27.98 -21.91 8.42
N PHE A 8 -27.01 -21.41 9.20
CA PHE A 8 -25.82 -20.77 8.65
C PHE A 8 -24.92 -21.89 8.13
N ASN A 9 -24.67 -21.91 6.83
CA ASN A 9 -23.92 -22.97 6.16
C ASN A 9 -22.49 -23.09 6.77
N ASP A 10 -22.28 -24.16 7.54
CA ASP A 10 -21.02 -24.56 8.18
C ASP A 10 -20.02 -25.21 7.19
N ASP A 11 -19.65 -24.51 6.13
CA ASP A 11 -18.56 -24.92 5.22
C ASP A 11 -17.52 -23.79 5.08
N VAL A 12 -16.99 -23.35 6.23
CA VAL A 12 -15.78 -22.52 6.27
C VAL A 12 -14.59 -23.48 6.33
N GLU A 13 -13.95 -23.73 5.19
CA GLU A 13 -12.70 -24.52 5.19
C GLU A 13 -11.64 -23.71 5.93
N HIS A 14 -10.87 -24.34 6.82
CA HIS A 14 -9.80 -23.67 7.55
C HIS A 14 -8.46 -24.19 7.04
N ARG A 15 -7.58 -23.30 6.58
CA ARG A 15 -6.23 -23.66 6.18
C ARG A 15 -5.28 -23.44 7.35
N LEU A 16 -4.48 -24.46 7.64
CA LEU A 16 -3.48 -24.42 8.69
C LEU A 16 -2.23 -23.67 8.19
N MET A 17 -1.91 -22.54 8.80
CA MET A 17 -0.72 -21.75 8.50
C MET A 17 0.24 -21.74 9.68
N LEU A 18 1.54 -21.84 9.39
CA LEU A 18 2.59 -21.72 10.40
C LEU A 18 2.76 -20.25 10.75
N HIS A 19 2.52 -19.91 12.02
CA HIS A 19 2.77 -18.59 12.58
C HIS A 19 4.30 -18.41 12.73
N PRO A 20 4.94 -17.46 12.01
CA PRO A 20 6.40 -17.29 12.05
C PRO A 20 7.01 -16.94 13.43
N PRO A 21 6.48 -15.99 14.21
CA PRO A 21 7.03 -15.68 15.54
C PRO A 21 7.04 -16.80 16.61
N THR A 22 6.12 -17.77 16.60
CA THR A 22 6.03 -18.83 17.64
C THR A 22 6.15 -20.25 17.10
N GLY A 23 6.18 -20.43 15.78
CA GLY A 23 6.24 -21.76 15.15
C GLY A 23 4.99 -22.62 15.38
N LYS A 24 3.88 -22.04 15.87
CA LYS A 24 2.62 -22.77 16.07
C LYS A 24 1.81 -22.78 14.77
N PHE A 25 1.05 -23.85 14.58
CA PHE A 25 0.09 -23.93 13.49
C PHE A 25 -1.23 -23.27 13.93
N ILE A 26 -1.68 -22.27 13.18
CA ILE A 26 -2.94 -21.56 13.42
C ILE A 26 -3.90 -21.86 12.27
N GLN A 27 -5.15 -22.16 12.60
CA GLN A 27 -6.23 -22.32 11.63
C GLN A 27 -6.74 -20.93 11.23
N VAL A 28 -6.56 -20.58 9.95
CA VAL A 28 -7.11 -19.33 9.39
C VAL A 28 -8.33 -19.70 8.54
N PRO A 29 -9.51 -19.07 8.77
CA PRO A 29 -10.68 -19.26 7.91
C PRO A 29 -10.33 -18.96 6.45
N VAL A 30 -10.67 -19.86 5.53
CA VAL A 30 -10.57 -19.62 4.09
C VAL A 30 -11.91 -19.04 3.64
N ASP A 31 -11.92 -17.73 3.35
CA ASP A 31 -13.09 -17.11 2.74
C ASP A 31 -13.26 -17.63 1.30
N HIS A 32 -14.13 -18.62 1.11
CA HIS A 32 -14.52 -19.11 -0.23
C HIS A 32 -15.23 -18.04 -1.08
N ARG A 33 -15.50 -16.87 -0.51
CA ARG A 33 -15.97 -15.68 -1.23
C ARG A 33 -14.96 -15.18 -2.27
N ALA A 34 -13.72 -15.71 -2.29
CA ALA A 34 -12.73 -15.44 -3.33
C ALA A 34 -12.90 -16.25 -4.63
N GLY A 35 -13.90 -17.15 -4.72
CA GLY A 35 -14.18 -17.95 -5.93
C GLY A 35 -15.46 -17.57 -6.69
N ALA A 36 -16.36 -16.79 -6.07
CA ALA A 36 -17.49 -16.22 -6.79
C ALA A 36 -16.96 -15.01 -7.57
N ALA A 37 -16.63 -15.23 -8.85
CA ALA A 37 -16.57 -14.15 -9.83
C ALA A 37 -17.78 -13.24 -9.57
N SER A 38 -17.50 -12.02 -9.12
CA SER A 38 -18.55 -11.02 -8.97
C SER A 38 -19.31 -10.98 -10.29
N PRO A 39 -20.66 -10.93 -10.29
CA PRO A 39 -21.39 -10.76 -11.54
C PRO A 39 -20.73 -9.59 -12.29
N PRO A 40 -20.46 -9.71 -13.60
CA PRO A 40 -19.75 -8.68 -14.34
C PRO A 40 -20.46 -7.36 -14.08
N SER A 41 -19.85 -6.53 -13.23
CA SER A 41 -20.38 -5.22 -12.97
C SER A 41 -20.30 -4.51 -14.30
N SER A 42 -21.39 -3.85 -14.67
CA SER A 42 -21.56 -3.20 -15.96
C SER A 42 -20.27 -2.45 -16.34
N PRO A 43 -19.85 -2.41 -17.62
CA PRO A 43 -18.53 -1.89 -18.04
C PRO A 43 -18.21 -0.46 -17.54
N VAL A 44 -19.24 0.30 -17.16
CA VAL A 44 -19.13 1.61 -16.53
C VAL A 44 -18.48 1.56 -15.14
N ASP A 45 -18.80 0.54 -14.33
CA ASP A 45 -18.30 0.37 -12.96
C ASP A 45 -16.81 0.00 -12.93
N GLU A 46 -16.30 -0.63 -13.99
CA GLU A 46 -14.89 -1.03 -14.13
C GLU A 46 -13.93 0.14 -14.34
N SER A 47 -14.40 1.26 -14.87
CA SER A 47 -13.57 2.45 -15.09
C SER A 47 -13.55 3.41 -13.91
N ILE A 48 -14.49 3.27 -12.97
CA ILE A 48 -14.74 4.23 -11.89
C ILE A 48 -14.08 3.80 -10.57
N CYS A 49 -13.62 4.78 -9.79
CA CYS A 49 -12.96 4.61 -8.51
C CYS A 49 -13.79 3.80 -7.48
N LYS A 50 -13.22 2.72 -6.93
CA LYS A 50 -13.83 1.83 -5.93
C LYS A 50 -13.65 2.29 -4.47
N TYR A 51 -13.69 3.60 -4.20
CA TYR A 51 -13.50 4.10 -2.83
C TYR A 51 -14.70 3.73 -1.94
N LYS A 52 -14.44 3.18 -0.74
CA LYS A 52 -15.46 2.59 0.16
C LYS A 52 -16.41 3.60 0.84
N GLY A 53 -16.19 4.90 0.65
CA GLY A 53 -17.07 5.96 1.16
C GLY A 53 -18.20 6.32 0.19
N SER A 54 -18.41 7.62 -0.02
CA SER A 54 -19.30 8.10 -1.10
C SER A 54 -18.84 7.56 -2.45
N ARG A 55 -19.80 7.17 -3.32
CA ARG A 55 -19.54 6.75 -4.70
C ARG A 55 -18.76 7.85 -5.43
N CYS A 56 -17.46 7.60 -5.63
CA CYS A 56 -16.59 8.48 -6.38
C CYS A 56 -16.84 8.27 -7.87
N THR A 57 -17.08 9.33 -8.63
CA THR A 57 -17.30 9.24 -10.09
C THR A 57 -16.02 9.41 -10.91
N ASN A 58 -14.90 9.73 -10.26
CA ASN A 58 -13.62 9.90 -10.95
C ASN A 58 -13.12 8.57 -11.52
N PRO A 59 -12.45 8.61 -12.69
CA PRO A 59 -11.87 7.42 -13.31
C PRO A 59 -10.71 6.87 -12.46
N ARG A 60 -10.49 5.56 -12.57
CA ARG A 60 -9.34 4.88 -11.98
C ARG A 60 -8.04 5.39 -12.59
N SER A 61 -7.04 5.59 -11.74
CA SER A 61 -5.69 5.97 -12.21
C SER A 61 -4.96 4.77 -12.81
N LEU A 62 -3.98 5.00 -13.68
CA LEU A 62 -3.14 3.94 -14.25
C LEU A 62 -1.86 3.75 -13.44
N LYS A 63 -1.46 2.49 -13.25
CA LYS A 63 -0.13 2.09 -12.80
C LYS A 63 0.88 2.26 -13.93
N ARG A 64 2.18 2.24 -13.62
CA ARG A 64 3.28 2.28 -14.62
C ARG A 64 3.25 1.12 -15.62
N ASN A 65 2.67 -0.03 -15.22
CA ASN A 65 2.50 -1.21 -16.08
C ASN A 65 1.27 -1.12 -16.99
N GLY A 66 0.51 -0.01 -16.97
CA GLY A 66 -0.71 0.17 -17.77
C GLY A 66 -1.97 -0.42 -17.16
N GLU A 67 -1.90 -1.06 -15.98
CA GLU A 67 -3.06 -1.61 -15.29
C GLU A 67 -3.79 -0.52 -14.48
N LEU A 68 -5.12 -0.59 -14.36
CA LEU A 68 -5.89 0.35 -13.55
C LEU A 68 -5.70 0.09 -12.05
N HIS A 69 -5.43 1.15 -11.29
CA HIS A 69 -5.59 1.15 -9.84
C HIS A 69 -7.06 1.00 -9.44
N ASN A 70 -7.33 0.52 -8.23
CA ASN A 70 -8.69 0.49 -7.69
C ASN A 70 -9.25 1.90 -7.37
N LEU A 71 -8.38 2.90 -7.22
CA LEU A 71 -8.71 4.26 -6.82
C LEU A 71 -8.38 5.27 -7.93
N CYS A 72 -9.11 6.37 -7.96
CA CYS A 72 -8.74 7.54 -8.74
C CYS A 72 -7.48 8.22 -8.18
N GLU A 73 -6.90 9.13 -8.96
CA GLU A 73 -5.71 9.89 -8.59
C GLU A 73 -5.88 10.61 -7.24
N TYR A 74 -7.01 11.31 -7.06
CA TYR A 74 -7.32 12.03 -5.83
C TYR A 74 -7.29 11.12 -4.59
N HIS A 75 -7.96 9.97 -4.66
CA HIS A 75 -7.99 9.03 -3.55
C HIS A 75 -6.67 8.30 -3.34
N ARG A 76 -5.88 8.04 -4.39
CA ARG A 76 -4.54 7.46 -4.28
C ARG A 76 -3.62 8.41 -3.49
N THR A 77 -3.61 9.68 -3.85
CA THR A 77 -2.79 10.70 -3.17
C THR A 77 -3.23 10.90 -1.73
N LYS A 78 -4.54 10.93 -1.46
CA LYS A 78 -5.07 11.03 -0.09
C LYS A 78 -4.72 9.80 0.76
N ALA A 79 -4.81 8.60 0.19
CA ALA A 79 -4.42 7.37 0.88
C ALA A 79 -2.92 7.37 1.21
N ASN A 80 -2.07 7.78 0.27
CA ASN A 80 -0.62 7.92 0.50
C ASN A 80 -0.31 8.94 1.60
N ALA A 81 -0.99 10.10 1.59
CA ALA A 81 -0.83 11.10 2.64
C ALA A 81 -1.30 10.59 4.01
N ASN A 82 -2.39 9.81 4.05
CA ASN A 82 -2.88 9.20 5.28
C ASN A 82 -1.90 8.14 5.81
N GLN A 83 -1.36 7.30 4.92
CA GLN A 83 -0.32 6.32 5.27
C GLN A 83 0.91 7.03 5.85
N GLY A 84 1.40 8.09 5.20
CA GLY A 84 2.53 8.86 5.70
C GLY A 84 2.29 9.48 7.08
N ARG A 85 1.07 9.95 7.37
CA ARG A 85 0.68 10.45 8.70
C ARG A 85 0.67 9.34 9.75
N PHE A 86 0.13 8.17 9.41
CA PHE A 86 0.12 7.01 10.29
C PHE A 86 1.55 6.55 10.60
N ASP A 87 2.39 6.38 9.57
CA ASP A 87 3.77 5.96 9.72
C ASP A 87 4.59 6.98 10.53
N ALA A 88 4.36 8.29 10.33
CA ALA A 88 5.01 9.33 11.11
C ALA A 88 4.63 9.25 12.60
N LYS A 89 3.34 9.04 12.92
CA LYS A 89 2.89 8.85 14.30
C LYS A 89 3.50 7.59 14.91
N LEU A 90 3.60 6.51 14.14
CA LEU A 90 4.20 5.27 14.61
C LEU A 90 5.72 5.41 14.84
N ARG A 91 6.43 6.15 13.97
CA ARG A 91 7.83 6.54 14.19
C ARG A 91 8.02 7.37 15.47
N GLN A 92 7.18 8.40 15.69
CA GLN A 92 7.23 9.19 16.93
C GLN A 92 7.01 8.35 18.18
N ARG A 93 6.13 7.34 18.11
CA ARG A 93 5.93 6.40 19.22
C ARG A 93 7.17 5.55 19.49
N ARG A 94 7.89 5.11 18.45
CA ARG A 94 9.15 4.38 18.59
C ARG A 94 10.21 5.20 19.32
N ASP A 95 10.32 6.48 18.98
CA ASP A 95 11.33 7.35 19.57
C ASP A 95 11.07 7.64 21.05
N HIS A 96 9.80 7.68 21.47
CA HIS A 96 9.40 7.87 22.87
C HIS A 96 9.36 6.56 23.68
N ASP A 97 9.01 5.45 23.04
CA ASP A 97 8.93 4.12 23.66
C ASP A 97 9.54 3.06 22.72
N PRO A 98 10.86 2.85 22.79
CA PRO A 98 11.57 1.93 21.92
C PRO A 98 11.23 0.46 22.19
N ASN A 99 10.51 0.14 23.28
CA ASN A 99 10.11 -1.22 23.64
C ASN A 99 8.71 -1.59 23.12
N SER A 100 8.04 -0.68 22.40
CA SER A 100 6.73 -0.97 21.80
C SER A 100 6.87 -1.95 20.63
N SER A 101 6.21 -3.11 20.73
CA SER A 101 6.20 -4.17 19.70
C SER A 101 5.67 -3.70 18.34
N GLU A 102 4.83 -2.67 18.32
CA GLU A 102 4.21 -2.12 17.10
C GLU A 102 5.19 -1.27 16.28
N ALA A 103 6.26 -0.80 16.92
CA ALA A 103 7.29 0.02 16.27
C ALA A 103 8.44 -0.81 15.67
N ALA A 104 8.58 -2.07 16.09
CA ALA A 104 9.61 -3.00 15.61
C ALA A 104 9.34 -3.52 14.19
N ASP A 105 8.08 -3.54 13.74
CA ASP A 105 7.67 -4.04 12.41
C ASP A 105 7.73 -2.96 11.31
N LEU A 106 8.07 -1.71 11.66
CA LEU A 106 8.26 -0.66 10.68
C LEU A 106 9.59 -0.83 9.93
N PRO A 107 9.61 -0.76 8.60
CA PRO A 107 10.87 -0.72 7.85
C PRO A 107 11.71 0.46 8.36
N GLU A 108 12.97 0.19 8.70
CA GLU A 108 13.90 1.24 9.06
C GLU A 108 13.91 2.29 7.94
N PRO A 109 13.91 3.60 8.27
CA PRO A 109 14.09 4.61 7.25
C PRO A 109 15.39 4.27 6.51
N ILE A 110 15.31 4.18 5.18
CA ILE A 110 16.50 4.02 4.34
C ILE A 110 17.45 5.12 4.77
N ARG A 111 18.57 4.74 5.38
CA ARG A 111 19.62 5.69 5.72
C ARG A 111 20.08 6.26 4.39
N THR A 112 19.63 7.47 4.06
CA THR A 112 20.28 8.26 3.03
C THR A 112 21.64 8.57 3.61
N SER A 113 22.65 7.77 3.27
CA SER A 113 24.02 8.04 3.63
C SER A 113 24.31 9.48 3.20
N GLU A 114 24.58 10.35 4.17
CA GLU A 114 25.07 11.72 3.93
C GLU A 114 26.37 11.73 3.11
N ASP A 115 26.99 10.55 2.96
CA ASP A 115 28.14 10.24 2.12
C ASP A 115 27.87 10.32 0.60
N SER A 116 26.62 10.60 0.21
CA SER A 116 26.27 10.98 -1.17
C SER A 116 26.13 12.50 -1.34
N ARG A 117 26.83 13.31 -0.54
CA ARG A 117 27.23 14.63 -1.04
C ARG A 117 28.16 14.36 -2.21
N THR A 118 27.67 14.58 -3.43
CA THR A 118 28.55 14.79 -4.58
C THR A 118 29.66 15.73 -4.11
N PRO A 119 30.95 15.32 -4.16
CA PRO A 119 32.02 16.24 -3.85
C PRO A 119 31.82 17.52 -4.68
N PRO A 120 32.12 18.72 -4.13
CA PRO A 120 32.00 19.93 -4.91
C PRO A 120 32.75 19.72 -6.22
N LEU A 121 32.03 19.82 -7.34
CA LEU A 121 32.62 19.66 -8.67
C LEU A 121 33.81 20.60 -8.77
N ASN A 122 34.94 20.09 -9.24
CA ASN A 122 36.08 20.96 -9.47
C ASN A 122 35.76 21.93 -10.63
N GLU A 123 36.55 23.00 -10.74
CA GLU A 123 36.31 24.08 -11.70
C GLU A 123 36.17 23.58 -13.15
N TRP A 124 36.96 22.55 -13.51
CA TRP A 124 36.88 21.90 -14.82
C TRP A 124 35.58 21.12 -15.05
N GLU A 125 35.12 20.36 -14.05
CA GLU A 125 33.86 19.64 -14.11
C GLU A 125 32.66 20.58 -14.22
N ALA A 126 32.72 21.73 -13.55
CA ALA A 126 31.71 22.77 -13.65
C ALA A 126 31.68 23.38 -15.07
N GLU A 127 32.83 23.69 -15.65
CA GLU A 127 32.94 24.20 -17.03
C GLU A 127 32.38 23.21 -18.07
N LEU A 128 32.63 21.92 -17.90
CA LEU A 128 32.12 20.88 -18.81
C LEU A 128 30.58 20.77 -18.74
N LEU A 129 30.01 20.91 -17.53
CA LEU A 129 28.56 20.93 -17.31
C LEU A 129 27.90 22.17 -17.92
N LEU A 130 28.51 23.34 -17.77
CA LEU A 130 28.02 24.58 -18.39
C LEU A 130 28.08 24.51 -19.91
N LYS A 131 29.14 23.92 -20.48
CA LYS A 131 29.28 23.76 -21.92
C LYS A 131 28.26 22.81 -22.53
N THR A 132 27.99 21.68 -21.87
CA THR A 132 26.98 20.71 -22.35
C THR A 132 25.56 21.26 -22.32
N ILE A 133 25.24 22.16 -21.38
CA ILE A 133 23.93 22.87 -21.33
C ILE A 133 23.80 23.88 -22.47
N GLN A 134 24.90 24.53 -22.87
CA GLN A 134 24.91 25.57 -23.90
C GLN A 134 24.87 25.00 -25.33
N ASP A 135 25.47 23.82 -25.55
CA ASP A 135 25.57 23.17 -26.88
C ASP A 135 24.35 22.30 -27.25
N GLY A 136 23.34 22.21 -26.35
CA GLY A 136 22.14 21.39 -26.51
C GLY A 136 20.84 22.13 -26.83
N ALA A 137 20.92 23.41 -27.25
CA ALA A 137 19.77 24.26 -27.62
C ALA A 137 19.77 24.61 -29.11
#